data_AF-A0A2T0FPN0-F1
#
_entry.id   AF-A0A2T0FPN0-F1
#
_cell.length_a   1.000
_cell.length_b   1.000
_cell.length_c   1.000
_cell.angle_alpha   90.00
_cell.angle_beta   90.00
_cell.angle_gamma   90.00
#
_symmetry.space_group_name_H-M   'P 1'
#
loop_
_entity.id
_entity.type
_entity.pdbx_description
1 polymer ?
#
loop_
_entity_poly.entity_id
_entity_poly.type
_entity_poly.pdbx_seq_one_letter_code
_entity_poly.pdbx_strand_id
1 'polypeptide(L)'
;MKWPSSLQRRPHQSSNQSMAILDLASWAVFGAAVQGLAQGIRQKPLNYKPIGYVYSATLFVAVGLALDQVRARQRSFLDRRVAVLAQERAARGVDFARQE
;
A
#
# COMPACT_ATOMS: atom_id res chain seq x y z
N MET A 1 40.92 -12.36 17.08
CA MET A 1 40.55 -11.20 16.25
C MET A 1 39.03 -11.08 16.22
N LYS A 2 38.45 -10.07 16.89
CA LYS A 2 37.01 -9.81 16.93
C LYS A 2 36.69 -8.68 15.96
N TRP A 3 35.90 -8.97 14.93
CA TRP A 3 35.35 -7.96 14.03
C TRP A 3 34.30 -7.10 14.78
N PRO A 4 34.31 -5.76 14.65
CA PRO A 4 33.30 -4.91 15.27
C PRO A 4 32.01 -4.89 14.45
N SER A 5 30.91 -5.31 15.08
CA SER A 5 29.54 -5.43 14.54
C SER A 5 28.83 -4.08 14.31
N SER A 6 29.54 -2.95 14.28
CA SER A 6 28.95 -1.61 14.33
C SER A 6 28.67 -0.95 12.98
N LEU A 7 28.76 -1.70 11.88
CA LEU A 7 28.53 -1.18 10.51
C LEU A 7 27.35 -1.85 9.80
N GLN A 8 26.30 -2.20 10.55
CA GLN A 8 25.05 -2.63 9.93
C GLN A 8 24.27 -1.40 9.47
N ARG A 9 24.60 -1.00 8.24
CA ARG A 9 23.97 -0.01 7.35
C ARG A 9 22.45 0.05 7.58
N ARG A 10 21.94 1.14 8.16
CA ARG A 10 20.50 1.40 8.29
C ARG A 10 19.87 1.44 6.88
N PRO A 11 18.96 0.53 6.53
CA PRO A 11 18.31 0.60 5.23
C PRO A 11 17.27 1.73 5.22
N HIS A 12 17.50 2.70 4.34
CA HIS A 12 16.55 3.53 3.60
C HIS A 12 15.10 3.57 4.13
N GLN A 13 14.84 4.32 5.20
CA GLN A 13 13.48 4.57 5.71
C GLN A 13 12.78 5.76 5.00
N SER A 14 13.53 6.59 4.26
CA SER A 14 13.04 7.80 3.60
C SER A 14 12.23 7.53 2.32
N SER A 15 12.56 6.50 1.54
CA SER A 15 11.92 6.25 0.23
C SER A 15 10.48 5.74 0.33
N ASN A 16 10.11 5.08 1.43
CA ASN A 16 8.76 4.56 1.60
C ASN A 16 7.77 5.65 2.03
N GLN A 17 8.25 6.75 2.65
CA GLN A 17 7.38 7.84 3.09
C GLN A 17 6.86 8.66 1.90
N SER A 18 7.68 8.91 0.88
CA SER A 18 7.26 9.64 -0.32
C SER A 18 6.20 8.87 -1.12
N MET A 19 6.32 7.54 -1.22
CA MET A 19 5.29 6.68 -1.82
C MET A 19 3.96 6.73 -1.03
N ALA A 20 4.01 6.68 0.30
CA ALA A 20 2.82 6.75 1.13
C ALA A 20 2.12 8.11 1.05
N ILE A 21 2.87 9.21 1.01
CA ILE A 21 2.32 10.56 0.86
C ILE A 21 1.69 10.73 -0.53
N LEU A 22 2.33 10.21 -1.58
CA LEU A 22 1.78 10.23 -2.94
C LEU A 22 0.48 9.43 -3.04
N ASP A 23 0.39 8.28 -2.38
CA ASP A 23 -0.83 7.47 -2.37
C ASP A 23 -1.97 8.20 -1.65
N LEU A 24 -1.70 8.76 -0.46
CA LEU A 24 -2.68 9.57 0.27
C LEU A 24 -3.11 10.82 -0.51
N ALA A 25 -2.19 11.48 -1.18
CA ALA A 25 -2.49 12.62 -2.05
C ALA A 25 -3.38 12.18 -3.24
N SER A 26 -3.15 11.00 -3.81
CA SER A 26 -3.98 10.47 -4.90
C SER A 26 -5.43 10.23 -4.44
N TRP A 27 -5.64 9.69 -3.24
CA TRP A 27 -6.96 9.51 -2.64
C TRP A 27 -7.64 10.85 -2.34
N ALA A 28 -6.89 11.85 -1.86
CA ALA A 28 -7.41 13.19 -1.61
C ALA A 28 -7.87 13.87 -2.92
N VAL A 29 -7.04 13.81 -3.97
CA VAL A 29 -7.37 14.34 -5.31
C VAL A 29 -8.58 13.62 -5.89
N PHE A 30 -8.65 12.30 -5.74
CA PHE A 30 -9.79 11.51 -6.17
C PHE A 30 -11.08 11.95 -5.45
N GLY A 31 -11.04 12.11 -4.12
CA GLY A 31 -12.20 12.58 -3.36
C GLY A 31 -12.65 14.00 -3.75
N ALA A 32 -11.71 14.88 -4.07
CA ALA A 32 -12.02 16.21 -4.58
C ALA A 32 -12.65 16.14 -5.99
N ALA A 33 -12.14 15.29 -6.87
CA ALA A 33 -12.68 15.09 -8.21
C ALA A 33 -14.11 14.52 -8.18
N VAL A 34 -14.38 13.53 -7.32
CA VAL A 34 -15.73 12.97 -7.11
C VAL A 34 -16.73 14.04 -6.67
N GLN A 35 -16.32 14.92 -5.76
CA GLN A 35 -17.17 16.02 -5.32
C GLN A 35 -17.42 17.04 -6.43
N GLY A 36 -16.41 17.34 -7.25
CA GLY A 36 -16.57 18.18 -8.45
C GLY A 36 -17.56 17.58 -9.44
N LEU A 37 -17.47 16.28 -9.69
CA LEU A 37 -18.43 15.57 -10.54
C LEU A 37 -19.85 15.61 -9.96
N ALA A 38 -19.99 15.38 -8.65
CA ALA A 38 -21.28 15.44 -7.97
C ALA A 38 -21.94 16.83 -8.06
N GLN A 39 -21.14 17.90 -8.02
CA GLN A 39 -21.61 19.26 -8.24
C GLN A 39 -22.01 19.52 -9.70
N GLY A 40 -21.24 18.99 -10.65
CA GLY A 40 -21.57 19.02 -12.08
C GLY A 40 -22.90 18.34 -12.39
N ILE A 41 -23.16 17.16 -11.82
CA ILE A 41 -24.44 16.45 -11.95
C ILE A 41 -25.60 17.28 -11.38
N ARG A 42 -25.37 17.99 -10.27
CA ARG A 42 -26.36 18.86 -9.62
C ARG A 42 -26.50 20.23 -10.29
N GLN A 43 -25.80 20.48 -11.40
CA GLN A 43 -25.74 21.76 -12.11
C GLN A 43 -25.40 22.95 -11.18
N LYS A 44 -24.61 22.69 -10.12
CA LYS A 44 -24.18 23.74 -9.19
C LYS A 44 -22.81 24.25 -9.60
N PRO A 45 -22.51 25.54 -9.37
CA PRO A 45 -21.18 26.05 -9.66
C PRO A 45 -20.15 25.32 -8.80
N LEU A 46 -18.95 25.08 -9.34
CA LEU A 46 -17.87 24.35 -8.66
C LEU A 46 -17.42 24.98 -7.33
N ASN A 47 -17.76 26.25 -7.11
CA ASN A 47 -17.48 26.96 -5.86
C ASN A 47 -18.64 26.89 -4.86
N TYR A 48 -19.70 26.14 -5.15
CA TYR A 48 -20.85 25.97 -4.27
C TYR A 48 -20.49 25.00 -3.14
N LYS A 49 -20.20 25.54 -1.95
CA LYS A 49 -19.73 24.81 -0.76
C LYS A 49 -18.33 24.18 -0.92
N PRO A 50 -17.26 25.01 -0.90
CA PRO A 50 -15.88 24.52 -1.00
C PRO A 50 -15.49 23.55 0.13
N ILE A 51 -16.11 23.69 1.30
CA ILE A 51 -15.96 22.77 2.44
C ILE A 51 -16.31 21.32 2.07
N GLY A 52 -17.23 21.10 1.12
CA GLY A 52 -17.59 19.76 0.67
C GLY A 52 -16.44 18.98 0.05
N TYR A 53 -15.48 19.67 -0.60
CA TYR A 53 -14.28 19.05 -1.17
C TYR A 53 -13.31 18.58 -0.10
N VAL A 54 -13.22 19.31 1.02
CA VAL A 54 -12.37 18.92 2.15
C VAL A 54 -12.94 17.68 2.82
N TYR A 55 -14.27 17.61 3.03
CA TYR A 55 -14.94 16.43 3.56
C TYR A 55 -14.78 15.21 2.65
N SER A 56 -14.96 15.37 1.34
CA SER A 56 -14.79 14.24 0.42
C SER A 56 -13.33 13.78 0.35
N ALA A 57 -12.37 14.71 0.28
CA ALA A 57 -10.95 14.37 0.29
C ALA A 57 -10.55 13.61 1.57
N THR A 58 -10.94 14.09 2.74
CA THR A 58 -10.65 13.42 4.01
C THR A 58 -11.33 12.05 4.11
N LEU A 59 -12.58 11.93 3.66
CA LEU A 59 -13.29 10.65 3.65
C LEU A 59 -12.60 9.62 2.74
N PHE A 60 -12.19 10.01 1.53
CA PHE A 60 -11.51 9.10 0.61
C PHE A 60 -10.10 8.74 1.07
N VAL A 61 -9.38 9.65 1.71
CA VAL A 61 -8.11 9.35 2.38
C VAL A 61 -8.30 8.30 3.48
N ALA A 62 -9.34 8.44 4.31
CA ALA A 62 -9.65 7.45 5.34
C ALA A 62 -10.00 6.06 4.75
N VAL A 63 -10.72 6.04 3.63
CA VAL A 63 -11.00 4.81 2.88
C VAL A 63 -9.71 4.20 2.32
N GLY A 64 -8.82 5.01 1.73
CA GLY A 64 -7.52 4.57 1.24
C GLY A 64 -6.69 3.89 2.33
N LEU A 65 -6.61 4.50 3.52
CA LEU A 65 -5.94 3.93 4.69
C LEU A 65 -6.54 2.59 5.11
N ALA A 66 -7.87 2.46 5.11
CA ALA A 66 -8.53 1.20 5.44
C ALA A 66 -8.22 0.11 4.39
N LEU A 67 -8.23 0.46 3.09
CA LEU A 67 -7.91 -0.47 2.01
C LEU A 67 -6.46 -0.93 2.05
N ASP A 68 -5.52 -0.07 2.41
CA ASP A 68 -4.11 -0.45 2.57
C ASP A 68 -3.90 -1.46 3.70
N GLN A 69 -4.63 -1.33 4.80
CA GLN A 69 -4.61 -2.35 5.86
C GLN A 69 -5.13 -3.70 5.35
N VAL A 70 -6.19 -3.70 4.54
CA VAL A 70 -6.72 -4.92 3.92
C VAL A 70 -5.70 -5.54 2.97
N ARG A 71 -5.08 -4.73 2.11
CA ARG A 71 -4.02 -5.18 1.18
C ARG A 71 -2.81 -5.75 1.92
N ALA A 72 -2.39 -5.11 3.02
CA ALA A 72 -1.30 -5.60 3.85
C ALA A 72 -1.62 -6.98 4.44
N ARG A 73 -2.85 -7.18 4.94
CA ARG A 73 -3.31 -8.49 5.40
C ARG A 73 -3.30 -9.51 4.26
N GLN A 74 -3.84 -9.17 3.09
CA GLN A 74 -3.86 -10.09 1.93
C GLN A 74 -2.46 -10.49 1.47
N ARG A 75 -1.52 -9.55 1.41
CA ARG A 75 -0.10 -9.86 1.10
C ARG A 75 0.48 -10.85 2.10
N SER A 76 0.24 -10.66 3.39
CA SER A 76 0.74 -11.59 4.41
C SER A 76 0.17 -13.01 4.26
N PHE A 77 -1.07 -13.16 3.80
CA PHE A 77 -1.65 -14.48 3.48
C PHE A 77 -1.04 -15.09 2.23
N LEU A 78 -0.80 -14.30 1.19
CA LEU A 78 -0.17 -14.75 -0.05
C LEU A 78 1.29 -15.16 0.20
N ASP A 79 2.06 -14.36 0.92
CA ASP A 79 3.46 -14.65 1.24
C ASP A 79 3.60 -15.96 2.00
N ARG A 80 2.68 -16.24 2.95
CA ARG A 80 2.64 -17.53 3.65
C ARG A 80 2.39 -18.70 2.69
N ARG A 81 1.46 -18.55 1.75
CA ARG A 81 1.17 -19.60 0.76
C ARG A 81 2.35 -19.81 -0.19
N VAL A 82 2.97 -18.74 -0.65
CA VAL A 82 4.17 -18.80 -1.50
C VAL A 82 5.33 -19.47 -0.75
N ALA A 83 5.53 -19.15 0.53
CA ALA A 83 6.56 -19.77 1.35
C ALA A 83 6.35 -21.28 1.50
N VAL A 84 5.11 -21.73 1.74
CA VAL A 84 4.79 -23.16 1.80
C VAL A 84 5.06 -23.86 0.46
N LEU A 85 4.60 -23.27 -0.65
CA LEU A 85 4.85 -23.82 -1.99
C LEU A 85 6.34 -23.84 -2.35
N ALA A 86 7.11 -22.85 -1.90
CA ALA A 86 8.56 -22.82 -2.08
C ALA A 86 9.25 -23.92 -1.27
N GLN A 87 8.81 -24.17 -0.02
CA GLN A 87 9.33 -25.26 0.81
C GLN A 87 9.02 -26.63 0.19
N GLU A 88 7.81 -26.84 -0.34
CA GLU A 88 7.46 -28.09 -1.02
C GLU A 88 8.28 -28.32 -2.29
N ARG A 89 8.56 -27.26 -3.07
CA ARG A 89 9.46 -27.36 -4.23
C ARG A 89 10.89 -27.68 -3.81
N ALA A 90 11.39 -27.06 -2.74
CA ALA A 90 12.70 -27.35 -2.20
C ALA A 90 12.81 -28.80 -1.70
N ALA A 91 11.79 -29.30 -1.01
CA ALA A 91 11.75 -30.70 -0.54
C ALA A 91 11.79 -31.68 -1.72
N ARG A 92 10.98 -31.46 -2.76
CA ARG A 92 11.00 -32.31 -3.96
C ARG A 92 12.36 -32.25 -4.68
N GLY A 93 12.98 -31.06 -4.79
CA GLY A 93 14.31 -30.92 -5.40
C GLY A 93 15.41 -31.66 -4.64
N VAL A 94 15.33 -31.72 -3.30
CA VAL A 94 16.26 -32.48 -2.46
C VAL A 94 16.04 -33.99 -2.60
N ASP A 95 14.79 -34.44 -2.77
CA ASP A 95 14.49 -35.87 -3.00
C ASP A 95 15.05 -36.36 -4.34
N PHE A 96 15.05 -35.53 -5.39
CA PHE A 96 15.70 -35.86 -6.67
C PHE A 96 17.23 -35.92 -6.54
N ALA A 97 17.86 -35.01 -5.80
CA ALA A 97 19.30 -34.99 -5.59
C ALA A 97 19.83 -36.13 -4.69
N ARG A 98 18.95 -36.86 -4.00
CA ARG A 98 19.29 -38.01 -3.14
C ARG A 98 19.10 -39.36 -3.85
N GLN A 99 18.47 -39.38 -5.03
CA GLN A 99 18.24 -40.59 -5.83
C GLN A 99 19.29 -40.80 -6.93
N GLU A 100 20.20 -39.83 -7.16
CA GLU A 100 21.44 -40.00 -7.94
C GLU A 100 22.62 -40.34 -7.02
#